data_AF-A0AAX1XG36-F1
#
_entry.id   AF-A0AAX1XG36-F1
#
_cell.length_a   1.000
_cell.length_b   1.000
_cell.length_c   1.000
_cell.angle_alpha   90.00
_cell.angle_beta   90.00
_cell.angle_gamma   90.00
#
_symmetry.space_group_name_H-M   'P 1'
#
loop_
_entity.id
_entity.type
_entity.pdbx_description
1 polymer ?
#
loop_
_entity_poly.entity_id
_entity_poly.type
_entity_poly.pdbx_seq_one_letter_code
_entity_poly.pdbx_strand_id
1 'polypeptide(L)'
;MLNKAEYKENSELNTSGYELTAKIDECLKERQKAMDARTGEAGYNAQIGNINQQSAKIGELAADDFVRSKRPNAKLLHPKDIGTSISKPGDFDMVYEVEEPLPGEIIIVEAKGGSSPLGSRKIGDEAYQQGTSKYASAITDLMAQEGKDTTEWKAARSINKALRKKITVRYIHTQTAISDAGDVSSVNVKEF
;
A
#
# COMPACT_ATOMS: atom_id res chain seq x y z
N MET A 1 -0.82 14.64 20.49
CA MET A 1 0.30 14.75 19.54
C MET A 1 0.30 13.51 18.66
N LEU A 2 0.58 13.64 17.36
CA LEU A 2 0.68 12.51 16.43
C LEU A 2 2.11 11.95 16.49
N ASN A 3 2.26 10.66 16.76
CA ASN A 3 3.55 9.98 16.59
C ASN A 3 3.84 9.88 15.09
N LYS A 4 4.89 10.57 14.64
CA LYS A 4 5.28 10.64 13.22
C LYS A 4 6.09 9.41 12.83
N ALA A 5 5.96 9.01 11.58
CA ALA A 5 6.77 7.95 11.02
C ALA A 5 8.23 8.38 10.81
N GLU A 6 9.17 7.49 11.12
CA GLU A 6 10.60 7.69 10.93
C GLU A 6 11.06 6.82 9.76
N TYR A 7 11.73 7.42 8.78
CA TYR A 7 12.14 6.73 7.57
C TYR A 7 13.56 6.18 7.70
N LYS A 8 13.81 5.02 7.11
CA LYS A 8 15.16 4.49 6.95
C LYS A 8 15.85 5.20 5.79
N GLU A 9 16.95 5.89 6.09
CA GLU A 9 17.88 6.34 5.07
C GLU A 9 18.56 5.12 4.43
N ASN A 10 18.73 5.12 3.10
CA ASN A 10 19.38 4.05 2.32
C ASN A 10 18.66 2.68 2.30
N SER A 11 17.34 2.68 2.14
CA SER A 11 16.58 1.44 1.90
C SER A 11 17.09 0.65 0.67
N GLU A 12 17.16 -0.68 0.81
CA GLU A 12 17.38 -1.60 -0.32
C GLU A 12 16.20 -1.60 -1.31
N LEU A 13 14.99 -1.27 -0.83
CA LEU A 13 13.79 -1.11 -1.65
C LEU A 13 13.61 0.37 -2.04
N ASN A 14 14.59 0.90 -2.77
CA ASN A 14 14.52 2.23 -3.38
C ASN A 14 14.10 2.17 -4.85
N THR A 15 13.83 3.33 -5.43
CA THR A 15 13.31 3.48 -6.80
C THR A 15 14.42 3.52 -7.87
N SER A 16 15.69 3.32 -7.50
CA SER A 16 16.79 3.30 -8.48
C SER A 16 16.57 2.20 -9.51
N GLY A 17 16.63 2.57 -10.79
CA GLY A 17 16.44 1.65 -11.92
C GLY A 17 15.04 1.03 -12.01
N TYR A 18 14.03 1.60 -11.34
CA TYR A 18 12.64 1.18 -11.48
C TYR A 18 11.95 1.98 -12.57
N GLU A 19 11.29 1.26 -13.48
CA GLU A 19 10.37 1.80 -14.47
C GLU A 19 9.02 1.11 -14.30
N LEU A 20 7.94 1.90 -14.31
CA LEU A 20 6.59 1.38 -14.12
C LEU A 20 6.14 0.59 -15.37
N THR A 21 5.75 -0.67 -15.18
CA THR A 21 5.22 -1.54 -16.24
C THR A 21 3.78 -2.02 -16.01
N ALA A 22 3.19 -1.63 -14.88
CA ALA A 22 1.81 -1.94 -14.53
C ALA A 22 0.81 -1.47 -15.59
N LYS A 23 -0.22 -2.28 -15.86
CA LYS A 23 -1.36 -1.89 -16.71
C LYS A 23 -2.33 -1.00 -15.93
N ILE A 24 -2.09 0.30 -15.93
CA ILE A 24 -2.90 1.29 -15.19
C ILE A 24 -3.79 2.16 -16.09
N ASP A 25 -3.67 2.05 -17.40
CA ASP A 25 -4.33 2.92 -18.39
C ASP A 25 -5.85 2.99 -18.21
N GLU A 26 -6.48 1.86 -17.90
CA GLU A 26 -7.93 1.81 -17.66
C GLU A 26 -8.32 2.62 -16.42
N CYS A 27 -7.55 2.51 -15.33
CA CYS A 27 -7.80 3.27 -14.11
C CYS A 27 -7.58 4.77 -14.35
N LEU A 28 -6.53 5.15 -15.11
CA LEU A 28 -6.29 6.55 -15.49
C LEU A 28 -7.44 7.11 -16.32
N LYS A 29 -7.95 6.33 -17.28
CA LYS A 29 -9.08 6.72 -18.13
C LYS A 29 -10.37 6.93 -17.33
N GLU A 30 -10.73 5.99 -16.45
CA GLU A 30 -11.92 6.13 -15.59
C GLU A 30 -11.77 7.27 -14.59
N ARG A 31 -10.56 7.46 -14.05
CA ARG A 31 -10.23 8.60 -13.21
C ARG A 31 -10.44 9.93 -13.94
N GLN A 32 -9.97 10.04 -15.19
CA GLN A 32 -10.09 11.26 -15.98
C GLN A 32 -11.56 11.56 -16.32
N LYS A 33 -12.34 10.55 -16.70
CA LYS A 33 -13.79 10.72 -16.91
C LYS A 33 -14.50 11.28 -15.68
N ALA A 34 -14.16 10.78 -14.48
CA ALA A 34 -14.73 11.28 -13.23
C ALA A 34 -14.28 12.72 -12.92
N MET A 35 -13.04 13.08 -13.27
CA MET A 35 -12.53 14.45 -13.16
C MET A 35 -13.23 15.43 -14.10
N ASP A 36 -13.51 15.02 -15.34
CA ASP A 36 -14.19 15.85 -16.34
C ASP A 36 -15.67 16.04 -15.99
N ALA A 37 -16.29 15.05 -15.35
CA ALA A 37 -17.68 15.10 -14.89
C ALA A 37 -17.88 15.91 -13.59
N ARG A 38 -16.79 16.39 -12.97
CA ARG A 38 -16.82 17.26 -11.78
C ARG A 38 -17.23 18.68 -12.18
N THR A 39 -18.53 18.93 -12.33
CA THR A 39 -19.06 20.29 -12.56
C THR A 39 -19.89 20.76 -11.37
N GLY A 40 -19.48 21.87 -10.75
CA GLY A 40 -20.14 22.41 -9.55
C GLY A 40 -20.00 21.50 -8.32
N GLU A 41 -20.62 21.92 -7.22
CA GLU A 41 -20.55 21.21 -5.93
C GLU A 41 -21.22 19.83 -5.97
N ALA A 42 -22.38 19.72 -6.63
CA ALA A 42 -23.09 18.45 -6.79
C ALA A 42 -22.29 17.45 -7.62
N GLY A 43 -21.67 17.89 -8.73
CA GLY A 43 -20.80 17.04 -9.55
C GLY A 43 -19.52 16.62 -8.81
N TYR A 44 -18.94 17.52 -8.01
CA TYR A 44 -17.81 17.17 -7.13
C TYR A 44 -18.16 16.04 -6.16
N ASN A 45 -19.23 16.19 -5.40
CA ASN A 45 -19.63 15.20 -4.39
C ASN A 45 -19.99 13.85 -5.03
N ALA A 46 -20.55 13.85 -6.25
CA ALA A 46 -20.87 12.64 -6.99
C ALA A 46 -19.63 11.88 -7.50
N GLN A 47 -18.53 12.59 -7.83
CA GLN A 47 -17.37 11.99 -8.49
C GLN A 47 -16.17 11.78 -7.58
N ILE A 48 -16.08 12.45 -6.43
CA ILE A 48 -14.90 12.35 -5.55
C ILE A 48 -14.64 10.92 -5.08
N GLY A 49 -15.68 10.13 -4.83
CA GLY A 49 -15.56 8.71 -4.50
C GLY A 49 -14.91 7.90 -5.62
N ASN A 50 -15.35 8.10 -6.87
CA ASN A 50 -14.79 7.44 -8.04
C ASN A 50 -13.32 7.84 -8.26
N ILE A 51 -13.02 9.13 -8.15
CA ILE A 51 -11.66 9.65 -8.26
C ILE A 51 -10.73 9.00 -7.23
N ASN A 52 -11.18 8.95 -5.97
CA ASN A 52 -10.41 8.35 -4.87
C ASN A 52 -10.20 6.85 -5.09
N GLN A 53 -11.23 6.13 -5.52
CA GLN A 53 -11.15 4.70 -5.80
C GLN A 53 -10.15 4.39 -6.92
N GLN A 54 -10.22 5.11 -8.04
CA GLN A 54 -9.30 4.90 -9.16
C GLN A 54 -7.87 5.31 -8.78
N SER A 55 -7.71 6.41 -8.02
CA SER A 55 -6.40 6.82 -7.51
C SER A 55 -5.80 5.76 -6.59
N ALA A 56 -6.58 5.20 -5.66
CA ALA A 56 -6.12 4.11 -4.81
C ALA A 56 -5.67 2.89 -5.64
N LYS A 57 -6.48 2.47 -6.64
CA LYS A 57 -6.15 1.35 -7.51
C LYS A 57 -4.87 1.57 -8.32
N ILE A 58 -4.65 2.77 -8.86
CA ILE A 58 -3.40 3.14 -9.54
C ILE A 58 -2.21 3.00 -8.58
N GLY A 59 -2.36 3.45 -7.34
CA GLY A 59 -1.37 3.29 -6.29
C GLY A 59 -1.04 1.81 -6.04
N GLU A 60 -2.05 0.99 -5.80
CA GLU A 60 -1.92 -0.45 -5.53
C GLU A 60 -1.22 -1.20 -6.68
N LEU A 61 -1.63 -0.95 -7.93
CA LEU A 61 -1.04 -1.60 -9.11
C LEU A 61 0.42 -1.20 -9.33
N ALA A 62 0.75 0.09 -9.17
CA ALA A 62 2.12 0.56 -9.26
C ALA A 62 3.00 0.06 -8.10
N ALA A 63 2.41 -0.17 -6.94
CA ALA A 63 3.11 -0.72 -5.77
C ALA A 63 3.42 -2.21 -5.94
N ASP A 64 2.50 -3.00 -6.47
CA ASP A 64 2.75 -4.40 -6.85
C ASP A 64 3.85 -4.49 -7.90
N ASP A 65 3.74 -3.72 -8.98
CA ASP A 65 4.76 -3.67 -10.03
C ASP A 65 6.14 -3.29 -9.46
N PHE A 66 6.19 -2.32 -8.55
CA PHE A 66 7.42 -1.99 -7.82
C PHE A 66 7.97 -3.17 -7.02
N VAL A 67 7.15 -3.82 -6.17
CA VAL A 67 7.60 -4.96 -5.37
C VAL A 67 8.09 -6.09 -6.27
N ARG A 68 7.36 -6.39 -7.35
CA ARG A 68 7.71 -7.41 -8.35
C ARG A 68 9.00 -7.09 -9.09
N SER A 69 9.27 -5.82 -9.40
CA SER A 69 10.53 -5.41 -10.03
C SER A 69 11.74 -5.69 -9.13
N LYS A 70 11.58 -5.57 -7.80
CA LYS A 70 12.65 -5.77 -6.80
C LYS A 70 12.72 -7.19 -6.25
N ARG A 71 11.60 -7.89 -6.24
CA ARG A 71 11.42 -9.26 -5.74
C ARG A 71 10.45 -10.01 -6.68
N PRO A 72 10.91 -10.46 -7.86
CA PRO A 72 10.03 -11.12 -8.84
C PRO A 72 9.28 -12.34 -8.28
N ASN A 73 9.91 -13.06 -7.36
CA ASN A 73 9.39 -14.28 -6.74
C ASN A 73 8.60 -14.02 -5.44
N ALA A 74 8.30 -12.77 -5.09
CA ALA A 74 7.54 -12.47 -3.88
C ALA A 74 6.11 -13.01 -3.99
N LYS A 75 5.66 -13.83 -3.05
CA LYS A 75 4.29 -14.36 -3.03
C LYS A 75 3.37 -13.37 -2.33
N LEU A 76 2.29 -12.96 -3.01
CA LEU A 76 1.24 -12.16 -2.39
C LEU A 76 0.48 -13.01 -1.36
N LEU A 77 0.49 -12.59 -0.09
CA LEU A 77 -0.25 -13.22 1.00
C LEU A 77 -1.60 -12.54 1.24
N HIS A 78 -1.62 -11.22 1.09
CA HIS A 78 -2.80 -10.38 1.22
C HIS A 78 -2.65 -9.17 0.28
N PRO A 79 -3.71 -8.74 -0.42
CA PRO A 79 -5.03 -9.36 -0.46
C PRO A 79 -5.02 -10.62 -1.34
N LYS A 80 -6.20 -11.21 -1.58
CA LYS A 80 -6.30 -12.39 -2.45
C LYS A 80 -5.96 -12.07 -3.91
N ASP A 81 -6.37 -10.89 -4.37
CA ASP A 81 -6.19 -10.40 -5.73
C ASP A 81 -6.24 -8.88 -5.74
N ILE A 82 -5.17 -8.24 -6.18
CA ILE A 82 -5.03 -6.77 -6.20
C ILE A 82 -6.02 -6.14 -7.17
N GLY A 83 -6.34 -6.77 -8.29
CA GLY A 83 -7.24 -6.19 -9.30
C GLY A 83 -8.68 -6.06 -8.79
N THR A 84 -9.11 -6.99 -7.93
CA THR A 84 -10.50 -7.08 -7.45
C THR A 84 -10.69 -6.66 -5.99
N SER A 85 -9.61 -6.60 -5.21
CA SER A 85 -9.69 -6.19 -3.81
C SER A 85 -9.87 -4.68 -3.68
N ILE A 86 -10.47 -4.28 -2.56
CA ILE A 86 -10.68 -2.88 -2.19
C ILE A 86 -9.96 -2.70 -0.86
N SER A 87 -9.12 -1.66 -0.74
CA SER A 87 -8.48 -1.27 0.51
C SER A 87 -9.52 -1.04 1.61
N LYS A 88 -9.27 -1.56 2.81
CA LYS A 88 -10.20 -1.49 3.94
C LYS A 88 -9.51 -0.89 5.17
N PRO A 89 -10.27 -0.19 6.04
CA PRO A 89 -9.73 0.18 7.33
C PRO A 89 -9.44 -1.08 8.16
N GLY A 90 -8.18 -1.27 8.55
CA GLY A 90 -7.79 -2.32 9.50
C GLY A 90 -6.95 -3.46 8.94
N ASP A 91 -6.60 -3.43 7.65
CA ASP A 91 -5.59 -4.26 7.04
C ASP A 91 -4.49 -3.41 6.36
N PHE A 92 -3.49 -4.08 5.81
CA PHE A 92 -2.46 -3.45 4.97
C PHE A 92 -2.87 -3.60 3.50
N ASP A 93 -2.53 -2.63 2.65
CA ASP A 93 -2.91 -2.71 1.23
C ASP A 93 -2.33 -3.96 0.55
N MET A 94 -1.07 -4.32 0.84
CA MET A 94 -0.50 -5.62 0.45
C MET A 94 0.49 -6.17 1.48
N VAL A 95 0.61 -7.49 1.53
CA VAL A 95 1.66 -8.22 2.26
C VAL A 95 2.22 -9.33 1.38
N TYR A 96 3.54 -9.35 1.23
CA TYR A 96 4.26 -10.36 0.46
C TYR A 96 5.20 -11.19 1.33
N GLU A 97 5.43 -12.45 0.95
CA GLU A 97 6.51 -13.30 1.45
C GLU A 97 7.50 -13.59 0.32
N VAL A 98 8.76 -13.25 0.52
CA VAL A 98 9.82 -13.42 -0.49
C VAL A 98 10.35 -14.84 -0.43
N GLU A 99 10.40 -15.51 -1.59
CA GLU A 99 11.03 -16.84 -1.71
C GLU A 99 12.55 -16.74 -1.94
N GLU A 100 12.99 -15.81 -2.79
CA GLU A 100 14.39 -15.56 -3.13
C GLU A 100 14.63 -14.04 -3.31
N PRO A 101 15.80 -13.49 -2.97
CA PRO A 101 17.00 -14.16 -2.42
C PRO A 101 16.99 -14.30 -0.89
N LEU A 102 15.94 -13.80 -0.22
CA LEU A 102 15.80 -13.80 1.23
C LEU A 102 14.55 -14.60 1.64
N PRO A 103 14.64 -15.95 1.71
CA PRO A 103 13.49 -16.79 2.01
C PRO A 103 12.79 -16.39 3.33
N GLY A 104 11.50 -16.09 3.23
CA GLY A 104 10.64 -15.72 4.35
C GLY A 104 10.70 -14.24 4.75
N GLU A 105 11.47 -13.39 4.05
CA GLU A 105 11.35 -11.94 4.18
C GLU A 105 9.90 -11.52 3.94
N ILE A 106 9.36 -10.65 4.79
CA ILE A 106 8.02 -10.11 4.65
C ILE A 106 8.12 -8.66 4.17
N ILE A 107 7.35 -8.31 3.16
CA ILE A 107 7.21 -6.93 2.69
C ILE A 107 5.76 -6.51 2.91
N ILE A 108 5.57 -5.55 3.81
CA ILE A 108 4.30 -4.89 4.10
C ILE A 108 4.25 -3.62 3.28
N VAL A 109 3.17 -3.40 2.53
CA VAL A 109 3.02 -2.26 1.62
C VAL A 109 1.76 -1.49 1.97
N GLU A 110 1.92 -0.17 2.07
CA GLU A 110 0.83 0.81 2.01
C GLU A 110 1.00 1.61 0.72
N ALA A 111 -0.05 1.67 -0.10
CA ALA A 111 -0.01 2.26 -1.42
C ALA A 111 -0.92 3.47 -1.51
N LYS A 112 -0.42 4.54 -2.15
CA LYS A 112 -1.18 5.75 -2.43
C LYS A 112 -1.01 6.15 -3.88
N GLY A 113 -2.12 6.35 -4.59
CA GLY A 113 -2.10 7.11 -5.84
C GLY A 113 -2.46 8.56 -5.60
N GLY A 114 -1.72 9.46 -6.25
CA GLY A 114 -1.81 10.89 -6.11
C GLY A 114 -1.09 11.44 -4.89
N SER A 115 -1.55 12.59 -4.40
CA SER A 115 -0.92 13.36 -3.32
C SER A 115 -1.56 13.15 -1.95
N SER A 116 -2.36 12.10 -1.78
CA SER A 116 -3.04 11.80 -0.51
C SER A 116 -2.02 11.57 0.60
N PRO A 117 -2.18 12.19 1.78
CA PRO A 117 -1.28 11.98 2.90
C PRO A 117 -1.40 10.57 3.47
N LEU A 118 -0.38 10.16 4.24
CA LEU A 118 -0.44 8.97 5.07
C LEU A 118 -1.62 9.06 6.05
N GLY A 119 -2.35 7.96 6.20
CA GLY A 119 -3.41 7.83 7.17
C GLY A 119 -2.86 7.86 8.61
N SER A 120 -3.76 8.07 9.56
CA SER A 120 -3.45 7.94 10.98
C SER A 120 -4.55 7.16 11.69
N ARG A 121 -4.20 6.46 12.76
CA ARG A 121 -5.14 5.70 13.58
C ARG A 121 -4.90 5.96 15.05
N LYS A 122 -5.98 6.08 15.83
CA LYS A 122 -5.92 6.09 17.29
C LYS A 122 -5.81 4.64 17.81
N ILE A 123 -4.79 4.37 18.61
CA ILE A 123 -4.54 3.09 19.29
C ILE A 123 -4.41 3.41 20.78
N GLY A 124 -5.40 2.97 21.58
CA GLY A 124 -5.55 3.43 22.96
C GLY A 124 -5.82 4.94 22.99
N ASP A 125 -5.02 5.69 23.76
CA ASP A 125 -5.10 7.15 23.86
C ASP A 125 -4.19 7.90 22.88
N GLU A 126 -3.33 7.19 22.14
CA GLU A 126 -2.37 7.79 21.23
C GLU A 126 -2.78 7.68 19.76
N ALA A 127 -2.45 8.69 18.96
CA ALA A 127 -2.61 8.66 17.51
C ALA A 127 -1.26 8.32 16.85
N TYR A 128 -1.30 7.34 15.95
CA TYR A 128 -0.14 6.85 15.21
C TYR A 128 -0.35 7.06 13.72
N GLN A 129 0.67 7.60 13.05
CA GLN A 129 0.71 7.67 11.61
C GLN A 129 1.04 6.28 11.03
N GLN A 130 0.49 5.98 9.85
CA GLN A 130 1.00 4.92 8.98
C GLN A 130 2.51 5.11 8.79
N GLY A 131 3.27 4.01 8.70
CA GLY A 131 4.74 4.06 8.71
C GLY A 131 5.40 3.97 10.08
N THR A 132 4.66 3.76 11.17
CA THR A 132 5.26 3.50 12.50
C THR A 132 5.22 2.02 12.85
N SER A 133 6.22 1.52 13.59
CA SER A 133 6.25 0.13 14.08
C SER A 133 5.03 -0.22 14.95
N LYS A 134 4.58 0.73 15.79
CA LYS A 134 3.37 0.59 16.61
C LYS A 134 2.09 0.51 15.77
N TYR A 135 1.98 1.32 14.70
CA TYR A 135 0.87 1.18 13.75
C TYR A 135 0.88 -0.20 13.09
N ALA A 136 2.04 -0.63 12.58
CA ALA A 136 2.16 -1.93 11.93
C ALA A 136 1.81 -3.10 12.87
N SER A 137 2.24 -3.03 14.14
CA SER A 137 1.86 -4.02 15.16
C SER A 137 0.35 -4.06 15.37
N ALA A 138 -0.30 -2.90 15.55
CA ALA A 138 -1.73 -2.85 15.80
C ALA A 138 -2.57 -3.35 14.62
N ILE A 139 -2.17 -3.05 13.37
CA ILE A 139 -2.82 -3.59 12.18
C ILE A 139 -2.61 -5.12 12.10
N THR A 140 -1.40 -5.61 12.38
CA THR A 140 -1.12 -7.04 12.43
C THR A 140 -2.01 -7.76 13.45
N ASP A 141 -2.22 -7.18 14.63
CA ASP A 141 -3.08 -7.74 15.67
C ASP A 141 -4.56 -7.78 15.26
N LEU A 142 -5.04 -6.79 14.49
CA LEU A 142 -6.40 -6.77 13.96
C LEU A 142 -6.58 -7.82 12.86
N MET A 143 -5.65 -7.88 11.92
CA MET A 143 -5.64 -8.92 10.89
C MET A 143 -5.57 -10.34 11.49
N ALA A 144 -4.94 -10.52 12.65
CA ALA A 144 -4.90 -11.79 13.37
C ALA A 144 -6.23 -12.18 14.04
N GLN A 145 -7.12 -11.22 14.28
CA GLN A 145 -8.47 -11.44 14.83
C GLN A 145 -9.49 -11.82 13.76
N GLU A 146 -9.17 -11.62 12.49
CA GLU A 146 -10.00 -12.07 11.38
C GLU A 146 -10.17 -13.60 11.34
N GLY A 147 -11.18 -14.05 10.60
CA GLY A 147 -11.49 -15.46 10.47
C GLY A 147 -10.28 -16.31 10.07
N LYS A 148 -10.15 -17.50 10.66
CA LYS A 148 -9.06 -18.42 10.31
C LYS A 148 -9.05 -18.67 8.79
N ASP A 149 -7.86 -18.72 8.22
CA ASP A 149 -7.59 -18.96 6.80
C ASP A 149 -7.99 -17.83 5.82
N THR A 150 -8.45 -16.67 6.31
CA THR A 150 -8.50 -15.43 5.51
C THR A 150 -7.08 -14.98 5.13
N THR A 151 -6.97 -14.10 4.13
CA THR A 151 -5.68 -13.56 3.71
C THR A 151 -5.04 -12.71 4.79
N GLU A 152 -5.87 -11.96 5.52
CA GLU A 152 -5.55 -11.09 6.63
C GLU A 152 -4.90 -11.92 7.74
N TRP A 153 -5.57 -12.99 8.17
CA TRP A 153 -5.08 -13.90 9.18
C TRP A 153 -3.77 -14.58 8.76
N LYS A 154 -3.67 -15.02 7.49
CA LYS A 154 -2.46 -15.65 6.95
C LYS A 154 -1.28 -14.69 6.94
N ALA A 155 -1.49 -13.46 6.45
CA ALA A 155 -0.48 -12.41 6.44
C ALA A 155 -0.03 -12.08 7.87
N ALA A 156 -0.95 -11.90 8.81
CA ALA A 156 -0.62 -11.64 10.21
C ALA A 156 0.21 -12.77 10.85
N ARG A 157 -0.10 -14.04 10.54
CA ARG A 157 0.71 -15.17 11.02
C ARG A 157 2.10 -15.20 10.39
N SER A 158 2.24 -14.87 9.11
CA SER A 158 3.54 -14.80 8.44
C SER A 158 4.40 -13.66 9.00
N ILE A 159 3.82 -12.48 9.23
CA ILE A 159 4.49 -11.34 9.90
C ILE A 159 4.99 -11.77 11.28
N ASN A 160 4.10 -12.30 12.13
CA ASN A 160 4.46 -12.73 13.49
C ASN A 160 5.52 -13.85 13.49
N LYS A 161 5.46 -14.77 12.53
CA LYS A 161 6.47 -15.83 12.36
C LYS A 161 7.83 -15.24 11.99
N ALA A 162 7.89 -14.29 11.05
CA ALA A 162 9.11 -13.63 10.64
C ALA A 162 9.74 -12.87 11.81
N LEU A 163 8.96 -12.05 12.53
CA LEU A 163 9.41 -11.32 13.72
C LEU A 163 9.99 -12.26 14.79
N ARG A 164 9.29 -13.35 15.13
CA ARG A 164 9.78 -14.34 16.10
C ARG A 164 11.07 -15.03 15.67
N LYS A 165 11.22 -15.31 14.37
CA LYS A 165 12.41 -15.94 13.79
C LYS A 165 13.53 -14.94 13.50
N LYS A 166 13.32 -13.65 13.77
CA LYS A 166 14.25 -12.56 13.41
C LYS A 166 14.56 -12.53 11.90
N ILE A 167 13.57 -12.88 11.08
CA ILE A 167 13.60 -12.71 9.64
C ILE A 167 13.18 -11.27 9.32
N THR A 168 13.75 -10.69 8.27
CA THR A 168 13.48 -9.32 7.85
C THR A 168 11.99 -9.09 7.57
N VAL A 169 11.44 -8.05 8.18
CA VAL A 169 10.12 -7.49 7.85
C VAL A 169 10.34 -6.04 7.42
N ARG A 170 10.05 -5.75 6.15
CA ARG A 170 10.14 -4.40 5.60
C ARG A 170 8.75 -3.80 5.55
N TYR A 171 8.62 -2.58 6.03
CA TYR A 171 7.40 -1.81 5.88
C TYR A 171 7.68 -0.66 4.93
N ILE A 172 7.01 -0.66 3.78
CA ILE A 172 7.18 0.37 2.75
C ILE A 172 5.86 1.12 2.52
N HIS A 173 6.00 2.42 2.29
CA HIS A 173 4.96 3.25 1.72
C HIS A 173 5.35 3.62 0.30
N THR A 174 4.42 3.39 -0.63
CA THR A 174 4.58 3.74 -2.03
C THR A 174 3.62 4.87 -2.39
N GLN A 175 4.11 5.85 -3.14
CA GLN A 175 3.32 6.99 -3.59
C GLN A 175 3.50 7.19 -5.09
N THR A 176 2.44 6.93 -5.84
CA THR A 176 2.39 7.07 -7.29
C THR A 176 1.83 8.44 -7.64
N ALA A 177 2.69 9.35 -8.10
CA ALA A 177 2.31 10.71 -8.44
C ALA A 177 1.53 10.73 -9.77
N ILE A 178 0.26 11.14 -9.71
CA ILE A 178 -0.63 11.32 -10.87
C ILE A 178 -0.68 12.82 -11.17
N SER A 179 -0.29 13.20 -12.39
CA SER A 179 -0.31 14.58 -12.85
C SER A 179 -1.73 15.08 -13.12
N ASP A 180 -1.90 16.39 -13.24
CA ASP A 180 -3.18 16.99 -13.61
C ASP A 180 -3.66 16.59 -15.03
N ALA A 181 -2.71 16.21 -15.90
CA ALA A 181 -3.00 15.67 -17.23
C ALA A 181 -3.53 14.22 -17.20
N GLY A 182 -3.52 13.57 -16.03
CA GLY A 182 -3.99 12.19 -15.87
C GLY A 182 -2.91 11.13 -16.06
N ASP A 183 -1.63 11.52 -16.23
CA ASP A 183 -0.50 10.60 -16.42
C ASP A 183 0.24 10.33 -15.11
N VAL A 184 0.84 9.14 -14.97
CA VAL A 184 1.76 8.85 -13.87
C VAL A 184 3.13 9.43 -14.16
N SER A 185 3.64 10.23 -13.22
CA SER A 185 4.92 10.96 -13.36
C SER A 185 6.08 10.31 -12.61
N SER A 186 5.80 9.64 -11.49
CA SER A 186 6.81 8.94 -10.69
C SER A 186 6.16 8.01 -9.67
N VAL A 187 6.93 7.04 -9.19
CA VAL A 187 6.64 6.26 -7.98
C VAL A 187 7.73 6.58 -6.98
N ASN A 188 7.33 6.97 -5.77
CA ASN A 188 8.23 7.23 -4.66
C ASN A 188 8.04 6.14 -3.61
N VAL A 189 9.13 5.65 -3.03
CA VAL A 189 9.09 4.61 -2.01
C VAL A 189 9.85 5.07 -0.78
N LYS A 190 9.26 4.82 0.39
CA LYS A 190 9.87 5.07 1.68
C LYS A 190 9.75 3.83 2.55
N GLU A 191 10.86 3.37 3.11
CA GLU A 191 10.88 2.29 4.10
C GLU A 191 10.91 2.89 5.52
N PHE A 192 10.24 2.21 6.45
CA PHE A 192 10.21 2.53 7.88
C PHE A 192 10.84 1.40 8.71
#